data_AF-F4JJ94-F1
#
_entry.id   AF-F4JJ94-F1
#
_cell.length_a   1.000
_cell.length_b   1.000
_cell.length_c   1.000
_cell.angle_alpha   90.00
_cell.angle_beta   90.00
_cell.angle_gamma   90.00
#
_symmetry.space_group_name_H-M   'P 1'
#
loop_
_entity.id
_entity.type
_entity.pdbx_description
1 polymer ?
#
loop_
_entity_poly.entity_id
_entity_poly.type
_entity_poly.pdbx_seq_one_letter_code
_entity_poly.pdbx_strand_id
1 'polypeptide(L)'
;MATPGASSARDEFVYMAKLAEQAERYEEMVEFMEKVAKAVDKDELTVEERNLLSVAYKNVIGARRASWRIISSIEQKEESRGNDDHVSLIRDYRSKIETELSDICDGILKLLDTILVPAAASGDSKVFYLKMKGDYHRYLAEFKSGQERKDAAEHTLTAYKAAQDIANSELAPTHPIRLGLALNFSVFYYEILNSPDRACNLAKQAFDEAIAELDTLGEESYKDSTLIMQLLRDNLTLWTSDMQIWISSLFDAFFWSNSDFGDCQLFYILIHSSILLSCGLILIMMILSNVFFNQDDVADDIKEAAPAAAKPADEQQS
;
A
#
# COMPACT_ATOMS: atom_id res chain seq x y z
N MET A 1 -28.23 -33.39 -31.58
CA MET A 1 -26.93 -33.61 -30.92
C MET A 1 -26.37 -32.24 -30.60
N ALA A 2 -26.22 -31.90 -29.32
CA ALA A 2 -25.59 -30.66 -28.89
C ALA A 2 -24.08 -30.77 -29.13
N THR A 3 -23.49 -29.74 -29.74
CA THR A 3 -22.05 -29.63 -29.93
C THR A 3 -21.34 -29.52 -28.57
N PRO A 4 -20.35 -30.39 -28.26
CA PRO A 4 -19.57 -30.27 -27.04
C PRO A 4 -18.52 -29.16 -27.21
N GLY A 5 -18.48 -28.20 -26.27
CA GLY A 5 -17.28 -27.40 -26.01
C GLY A 5 -17.19 -26.00 -26.65
N ALA A 6 -18.27 -25.23 -26.78
CA ALA A 6 -18.12 -23.79 -27.00
C ALA A 6 -17.72 -23.14 -25.66
N SER A 7 -16.45 -22.74 -25.53
CA SER A 7 -15.95 -21.85 -24.48
C SER A 7 -16.85 -20.62 -24.39
N SER A 8 -17.28 -20.22 -23.19
CA SER A 8 -18.05 -18.97 -23.09
C SER A 8 -17.14 -17.79 -23.41
N ALA A 9 -17.70 -16.66 -23.86
CA ALA A 9 -16.90 -15.45 -24.09
C ALA A 9 -16.14 -15.01 -22.82
N ARG A 10 -16.71 -15.28 -21.63
CA ARG A 10 -16.06 -15.06 -20.33
C ARG A 10 -14.81 -15.92 -20.18
N ASP A 11 -14.90 -17.22 -20.48
CA ASP A 11 -13.76 -18.15 -20.40
C ASP A 11 -12.64 -17.76 -21.38
N GLU A 12 -12.99 -17.29 -22.58
CA GLU A 12 -12.01 -16.77 -23.54
C GLU A 12 -11.28 -15.54 -23.00
N PHE A 13 -11.99 -14.59 -22.38
CA PHE A 13 -11.36 -13.42 -21.78
C PHE A 13 -10.49 -13.76 -20.57
N VAL A 14 -10.89 -14.73 -19.73
CA VAL A 14 -10.06 -15.21 -18.62
C VAL A 14 -8.78 -15.87 -19.16
N TYR A 15 -8.89 -16.68 -20.20
CA TYR A 15 -7.71 -17.28 -20.85
C TYR A 15 -6.75 -16.22 -21.40
N MET A 16 -7.29 -15.20 -22.08
CA MET A 16 -6.50 -14.09 -22.60
C MET A 16 -5.86 -13.25 -21.49
N ALA A 17 -6.54 -13.04 -20.36
CA ALA A 17 -5.97 -12.35 -19.20
C ALA A 17 -4.76 -13.11 -18.64
N LYS A 18 -4.84 -14.44 -18.52
CA LYS A 18 -3.71 -15.29 -18.08
C LYS A 18 -2.53 -15.25 -19.06
N LEU A 19 -2.79 -15.20 -20.36
CA LEU A 19 -1.72 -15.02 -21.36
C LEU A 19 -1.08 -13.62 -21.25
N ALA A 20 -1.89 -12.58 -21.04
CA ALA A 20 -1.39 -11.22 -20.86
C ALA A 20 -0.55 -11.08 -19.58
N GLU A 21 -0.94 -11.74 -18.49
CA GLU A 21 -0.17 -11.83 -17.25
C GLU A 21 1.21 -12.47 -17.48
N GLN A 22 1.26 -13.63 -18.14
CA GLN A 22 2.54 -14.31 -18.47
C GLN A 22 3.43 -13.50 -19.41
N ALA A 23 2.84 -12.61 -20.21
CA ALA A 23 3.56 -11.72 -21.11
C ALA A 23 3.86 -10.35 -20.47
N GLU A 24 3.51 -10.14 -19.19
CA GLU A 24 3.62 -8.87 -18.46
C GLU A 24 2.92 -7.69 -19.15
N ARG A 25 1.90 -7.96 -19.97
CA ARG A 25 1.10 -6.93 -20.67
C ARG A 25 -0.15 -6.57 -19.86
N TYR A 26 0.07 -6.00 -18.68
CA TYR A 26 -1.01 -5.75 -17.70
C TYR A 26 -2.08 -4.77 -18.19
N GLU A 27 -1.77 -3.86 -19.11
CA GLU A 27 -2.77 -2.95 -19.72
C GLU A 27 -3.83 -3.74 -20.51
N GLU A 28 -3.43 -4.72 -21.31
CA GLU A 28 -4.39 -5.61 -21.98
C GLU A 28 -5.07 -6.56 -21.00
N MET A 29 -4.35 -7.01 -19.97
CA MET A 29 -4.94 -7.83 -18.91
C MET A 29 -6.12 -7.11 -18.25
N VAL A 30 -5.99 -5.80 -17.97
CA VAL A 30 -7.10 -4.96 -17.48
C VAL A 30 -8.27 -4.96 -18.46
N GLU A 31 -8.02 -4.76 -19.76
CA GLU A 31 -9.08 -4.78 -20.77
C GLU A 31 -9.85 -6.11 -20.81
N PHE A 32 -9.15 -7.25 -20.71
CA PHE A 32 -9.78 -8.57 -20.66
C PHE A 32 -10.57 -8.75 -19.37
N MET A 33 -10.01 -8.39 -18.21
CA MET A 33 -10.68 -8.55 -16.92
C MET A 33 -11.89 -7.61 -16.76
N GLU A 34 -11.88 -6.43 -17.37
CA GLU A 34 -13.08 -5.60 -17.46
C GLU A 34 -14.20 -6.27 -18.26
N LYS A 35 -13.86 -6.97 -19.35
CA LYS A 35 -14.83 -7.72 -20.15
C LYS A 35 -15.37 -8.92 -19.37
N VAL A 36 -14.52 -9.62 -18.61
CA VAL A 36 -14.94 -10.68 -17.68
C VAL A 36 -15.95 -10.12 -16.69
N ALA A 37 -15.62 -9.03 -16.00
CA ALA A 37 -16.50 -8.43 -15.00
C ALA A 37 -17.85 -7.95 -15.58
N LYS A 38 -17.85 -7.37 -16.79
CA LYS A 38 -19.08 -6.95 -17.48
C LYS A 38 -19.92 -8.12 -18.01
N ALA A 39 -19.31 -9.28 -18.25
CA ALA A 39 -20.01 -10.48 -18.70
C ALA A 39 -20.72 -11.24 -17.57
N VAL A 40 -20.49 -10.85 -16.31
CA VAL A 40 -21.13 -11.46 -15.14
C VAL A 40 -22.54 -10.88 -14.98
N ASP A 41 -23.56 -11.54 -15.54
CA ASP A 41 -24.96 -11.13 -15.42
C ASP A 41 -25.50 -11.47 -14.02
N LYS A 42 -25.23 -10.58 -13.05
CA LYS A 42 -25.63 -10.67 -11.63
C LYS A 42 -25.03 -11.82 -10.82
N ASP A 43 -24.22 -12.67 -11.43
CA ASP A 43 -23.36 -13.62 -10.73
C ASP A 43 -22.15 -12.91 -10.09
N GLU A 44 -21.35 -13.65 -9.33
CA GLU A 44 -20.07 -13.15 -8.79
C GLU A 44 -18.88 -13.56 -9.66
N LEU A 45 -17.78 -12.82 -9.53
CA LEU A 45 -16.48 -13.32 -9.98
C LEU A 45 -16.05 -14.47 -9.07
N THR A 46 -15.47 -15.50 -9.67
CA THR A 46 -14.78 -16.54 -8.90
C THR A 46 -13.56 -15.95 -8.20
N VAL A 47 -13.03 -16.68 -7.21
CA VAL A 47 -11.83 -16.26 -6.48
C VAL A 47 -10.65 -16.03 -7.43
N GLU A 48 -10.47 -16.91 -8.42
CA GLU A 48 -9.41 -16.79 -9.42
C GLU A 48 -9.59 -15.53 -10.28
N GLU A 49 -10.78 -15.29 -10.83
CA GLU A 49 -11.04 -14.10 -11.65
C GLU A 49 -10.90 -12.79 -10.85
N ARG A 50 -11.35 -12.79 -9.60
CA ARG A 50 -11.19 -11.66 -8.69
C ARG A 50 -9.71 -11.35 -8.44
N ASN A 51 -8.89 -12.39 -8.25
CA ASN A 51 -7.45 -12.22 -8.06
C ASN A 51 -6.79 -11.70 -9.36
N LEU A 52 -7.11 -12.27 -10.52
CA LEU A 52 -6.61 -11.78 -11.82
C LEU A 52 -6.97 -10.30 -12.06
N LEU A 53 -8.19 -9.88 -11.73
CA LEU A 53 -8.60 -8.48 -11.83
C LEU A 53 -7.73 -7.58 -10.94
N SER A 54 -7.47 -8.02 -9.71
CA SER A 54 -6.64 -7.27 -8.76
C SER A 54 -5.20 -7.16 -9.24
N VAL A 55 -4.58 -8.27 -9.67
CA VAL A 55 -3.22 -8.32 -10.21
C VAL A 55 -3.07 -7.39 -11.42
N ALA A 56 -4.04 -7.42 -12.34
CA ALA A 56 -4.03 -6.60 -13.56
C ALA A 56 -3.97 -5.11 -13.22
N TYR A 57 -4.96 -4.61 -12.46
CA TYR A 57 -5.02 -3.19 -12.14
C TYR A 57 -3.87 -2.77 -11.21
N LYS A 58 -3.45 -3.64 -10.27
CA LYS A 58 -2.32 -3.35 -9.36
C LYS A 58 -1.04 -3.07 -10.13
N ASN A 59 -0.69 -3.90 -11.10
CA ASN A 59 0.52 -3.70 -11.89
C ASN A 59 0.44 -2.42 -12.73
N VAL A 60 -0.72 -2.17 -13.35
CA VAL A 60 -0.92 -0.95 -14.16
C VAL A 60 -0.82 0.32 -13.32
N ILE A 61 -1.48 0.38 -12.16
CA ILE A 61 -1.46 1.56 -11.29
C ILE A 61 -0.10 1.73 -10.61
N GLY A 62 0.56 0.64 -10.19
CA GLY A 62 1.87 0.69 -9.53
C GLY A 62 2.95 1.30 -10.42
N ALA A 63 3.03 0.88 -11.68
CA ALA A 63 3.97 1.43 -12.66
C ALA A 63 3.75 2.95 -12.89
N ARG A 64 2.49 3.38 -12.91
CA ARG A 64 2.12 4.80 -13.10
C ARG A 64 2.40 5.63 -11.85
N ARG A 65 2.14 5.11 -10.65
CA ARG A 65 2.48 5.75 -9.37
C ARG A 65 3.98 5.90 -9.19
N ALA A 66 4.77 4.87 -9.53
CA ALA A 66 6.22 4.95 -9.50
C ALA A 66 6.74 6.05 -10.44
N SER A 67 6.21 6.09 -11.66
CA SER A 67 6.55 7.15 -12.63
C SER A 67 6.20 8.55 -12.09
N TRP A 68 5.01 8.73 -11.53
CA TRP A 68 4.59 10.00 -10.94
C TRP A 68 5.50 10.44 -9.79
N ARG A 69 5.89 9.54 -8.89
CA ARG A 69 6.82 9.85 -7.78
C ARG A 69 8.18 10.32 -8.27
N ILE A 70 8.74 9.63 -9.27
CA ILE A 70 10.04 10.01 -9.87
C ILE A 70 9.96 11.42 -10.46
N ILE A 71 8.94 11.68 -11.28
CA ILE A 71 8.76 12.98 -11.92
C ILE A 71 8.52 14.09 -10.88
N SER A 72 7.70 13.84 -9.86
CA SER A 72 7.47 14.79 -8.77
C SER A 72 8.75 15.11 -8.00
N SER A 73 9.62 14.13 -7.76
CA SER A 73 10.93 14.35 -7.12
C SER A 73 11.88 15.16 -8.01
N ILE A 74 11.85 14.96 -9.33
CA ILE A 74 12.64 15.74 -10.28
C ILE A 74 12.13 17.19 -10.34
N GLU A 75 10.81 17.40 -10.36
CA GLU A 75 10.21 18.75 -10.32
C GLU A 75 10.71 19.53 -9.10
N GLN A 76 10.63 18.95 -7.91
CA GLN A 76 11.07 19.58 -6.66
C GLN A 76 12.58 19.92 -6.67
N LYS A 77 13.41 19.04 -7.24
CA LYS A 77 14.86 19.28 -7.35
C LYS A 77 15.15 20.44 -8.30
N GLU A 78 14.50 20.51 -9.45
CA GLU A 78 14.71 21.58 -10.41
C GLU A 78 14.13 22.92 -9.91
N GLU A 79 13.04 22.89 -9.17
CA GLU A 79 12.46 24.06 -8.49
C GLU A 79 13.44 24.63 -7.44
N SER A 80 14.09 23.77 -6.65
CA SER A 80 15.12 24.21 -5.69
C SER A 80 16.37 24.84 -6.33
N ARG A 81 16.60 24.58 -7.62
CA ARG A 81 17.71 25.14 -8.40
C ARG A 81 17.35 26.44 -9.12
N GLY A 82 16.06 26.83 -9.12
CA GLY A 82 15.56 28.01 -9.85
C GLY A 82 15.51 27.84 -11.37
N ASN A 83 15.41 26.61 -11.87
CA ASN A 83 15.34 26.31 -13.30
C ASN A 83 13.89 26.40 -13.81
N ASP A 84 13.28 27.59 -13.75
CA ASP A 84 11.84 27.79 -13.97
C ASP A 84 11.32 27.24 -15.32
N ASP A 85 12.11 27.37 -16.40
CA ASP A 85 11.75 26.84 -17.73
C ASP A 85 11.64 25.31 -17.73
N HIS A 86 12.56 24.60 -17.07
CA HIS A 86 12.51 23.14 -16.93
C HIS A 86 11.36 22.71 -16.01
N VAL A 87 11.14 23.45 -14.92
CA VAL A 87 10.04 23.17 -13.98
C VAL A 87 8.69 23.19 -14.71
N SER A 88 8.46 24.16 -15.60
CA SER A 88 7.23 24.20 -16.41
C SER A 88 7.05 22.95 -17.25
N LEU A 89 8.10 22.50 -17.96
CA LEU A 89 8.04 21.30 -18.81
C LEU A 89 7.80 20.03 -18.00
N ILE A 90 8.45 19.91 -16.84
CA ILE A 90 8.29 18.76 -15.94
C ILE A 90 6.87 18.72 -15.38
N ARG A 91 6.31 19.88 -15.02
CA ARG A 91 4.95 19.99 -14.49
C ARG A 91 3.89 19.55 -15.50
N ASP A 92 4.04 19.94 -16.77
CA ASP A 92 3.13 19.50 -17.84
C ASP A 92 3.18 17.97 -18.02
N TYR A 93 4.38 17.39 -17.96
CA TYR A 93 4.54 15.94 -18.03
C TYR A 93 3.97 15.22 -16.81
N ARG A 94 4.17 15.77 -15.60
CA ARG A 94 3.56 15.26 -14.37
C ARG A 94 2.03 15.26 -14.48
N SER A 95 1.44 16.34 -14.98
CA SER A 95 -0.02 16.45 -15.16
C SER A 95 -0.58 15.43 -16.13
N LYS A 96 0.16 15.07 -17.19
CA LYS A 96 -0.21 13.96 -18.08
C LYS A 96 -0.27 12.63 -17.31
N ILE A 97 0.73 12.33 -16.50
CA ILE A 97 0.75 11.10 -15.68
C ILE A 97 -0.40 11.11 -14.66
N GLU A 98 -0.71 12.25 -14.06
CA GLU A 98 -1.86 12.39 -13.14
C GLU A 98 -3.21 12.15 -13.82
N THR A 99 -3.34 12.51 -15.09
CA THR A 99 -4.52 12.22 -15.89
C THR A 99 -4.64 10.70 -16.12
N GLU A 100 -3.56 10.06 -16.55
CA GLU A 100 -3.51 8.60 -16.73
C GLU A 100 -3.84 7.85 -15.42
N LEU A 101 -3.28 8.30 -14.28
CA LEU A 101 -3.59 7.76 -12.95
C LEU A 101 -5.07 7.92 -12.59
N SER A 102 -5.65 9.09 -12.90
CA SER A 102 -7.07 9.37 -12.63
C SER A 102 -7.96 8.44 -13.46
N ASP A 103 -7.66 8.28 -14.75
CA ASP A 103 -8.43 7.42 -15.66
C ASP A 103 -8.41 5.94 -15.21
N ILE A 104 -7.25 5.44 -14.77
CA ILE A 104 -7.13 4.08 -14.23
C ILE A 104 -7.98 3.91 -12.97
N CYS A 105 -7.90 4.86 -12.03
CA CYS A 105 -8.68 4.84 -10.80
C CYS A 105 -10.19 4.90 -11.08
N ASP A 106 -10.62 5.79 -11.96
CA ASP A 106 -12.03 5.97 -12.31
C ASP A 106 -12.60 4.72 -12.99
N GLY A 107 -11.81 4.03 -13.83
CA GLY A 107 -12.19 2.77 -14.46
C GLY A 107 -12.58 1.68 -13.47
N ILE A 108 -11.69 1.38 -12.51
CA ILE A 108 -11.94 0.35 -11.49
C ILE A 108 -12.99 0.78 -10.47
N LEU A 109 -13.00 2.05 -10.04
CA LEU A 109 -14.00 2.55 -9.09
C LEU A 109 -15.41 2.44 -9.67
N LYS A 110 -15.59 2.75 -10.95
CA LYS A 110 -16.85 2.55 -11.65
C LYS A 110 -17.25 1.08 -11.70
N LEU A 111 -16.30 0.18 -11.97
CA LEU A 111 -16.57 -1.26 -12.01
C LEU A 111 -16.99 -1.81 -10.63
N LEU A 112 -16.30 -1.37 -9.57
CA LEU A 112 -16.59 -1.70 -8.19
C LEU A 112 -18.00 -1.25 -7.80
N ASP A 113 -18.36 0.00 -8.10
CA ASP A 113 -19.64 0.58 -7.68
C ASP A 113 -20.84 0.06 -8.45
N THR A 114 -20.65 -0.28 -9.73
CA THR A 114 -21.76 -0.69 -10.61
C THR A 114 -22.00 -2.19 -10.63
N ILE A 115 -20.96 -3.00 -10.48
CA ILE A 115 -21.03 -4.45 -10.71
C ILE A 115 -20.54 -5.23 -9.49
N LEU A 116 -19.29 -5.01 -9.05
CA LEU A 116 -18.62 -5.96 -8.15
C LEU A 116 -19.08 -5.88 -6.69
N VAL A 117 -19.16 -4.67 -6.11
CA VAL A 117 -19.63 -4.51 -4.72
C VAL A 117 -21.12 -4.90 -4.59
N PRO A 118 -22.03 -4.54 -5.51
CA PRO A 118 -23.42 -4.99 -5.45
C PRO A 118 -23.60 -6.51 -5.61
N ALA A 119 -22.73 -7.18 -6.36
CA ALA A 119 -22.82 -8.63 -6.59
C ALA A 119 -22.26 -9.46 -5.42
N ALA A 120 -21.35 -8.92 -4.61
CA ALA A 120 -20.65 -9.66 -3.56
C ALA A 120 -21.58 -10.15 -2.43
N ALA A 121 -21.68 -11.46 -2.24
CA ALA A 121 -22.50 -12.08 -1.19
C ALA A 121 -21.72 -12.41 0.09
N SER A 122 -20.49 -12.91 -0.03
CA SER A 122 -19.67 -13.38 1.10
C SER A 122 -18.88 -12.24 1.79
N GLY A 123 -18.52 -12.43 3.06
CA GLY A 123 -17.61 -11.53 3.78
C GLY A 123 -16.29 -11.33 3.03
N ASP A 124 -15.71 -12.41 2.49
CA ASP A 124 -14.48 -12.34 1.72
C ASP A 124 -14.58 -11.42 0.50
N SER A 125 -15.61 -11.60 -0.34
CA SER A 125 -15.79 -10.80 -1.55
C SER A 125 -16.11 -9.35 -1.22
N LYS A 126 -16.96 -9.09 -0.23
CA LYS A 126 -17.29 -7.73 0.22
C LYS A 126 -16.07 -6.99 0.74
N VAL A 127 -15.32 -7.60 1.66
CA VAL A 127 -14.11 -6.98 2.23
C VAL A 127 -13.06 -6.78 1.15
N PHE A 128 -12.87 -7.73 0.23
CA PHE A 128 -11.94 -7.60 -0.88
C PHE A 128 -12.25 -6.39 -1.76
N TYR A 129 -13.50 -6.24 -2.23
CA TYR A 129 -13.87 -5.14 -3.13
C TYR A 129 -13.92 -3.79 -2.41
N LEU A 130 -14.38 -3.74 -1.16
CA LEU A 130 -14.36 -2.49 -0.37
C LEU A 130 -12.93 -2.06 -0.03
N LYS A 131 -12.04 -3.00 0.28
CA LYS A 131 -10.60 -2.72 0.41
C LYS A 131 -10.05 -2.15 -0.90
N MET A 132 -10.33 -2.80 -2.03
CA MET A 132 -9.88 -2.33 -3.34
C MET A 132 -10.41 -0.92 -3.63
N LYS A 133 -11.70 -0.63 -3.34
CA LYS A 133 -12.27 0.71 -3.46
C LYS A 133 -11.50 1.74 -2.61
N GLY A 134 -11.19 1.40 -1.37
CA GLY A 134 -10.38 2.24 -0.49
C GLY A 134 -8.98 2.50 -1.04
N ASP A 135 -8.33 1.47 -1.59
CA ASP A 135 -7.01 1.56 -2.22
C ASP A 135 -6.98 2.54 -3.40
N TYR A 136 -7.95 2.47 -4.32
CA TYR A 136 -7.98 3.37 -5.49
C TYR A 136 -8.34 4.82 -5.13
N HIS A 137 -9.24 5.04 -4.17
CA HIS A 137 -9.43 6.39 -3.62
C HIS A 137 -8.18 6.90 -2.89
N ARG A 138 -7.41 6.01 -2.24
CA ARG A 138 -6.17 6.40 -1.56
C ARG A 138 -5.14 6.86 -2.58
N TYR A 139 -5.01 6.15 -3.71
CA TYR A 139 -4.12 6.56 -4.80
C TYR A 139 -4.49 7.92 -5.37
N LEU A 140 -5.80 8.23 -5.52
CA LEU A 140 -6.24 9.58 -5.87
C LEU A 140 -5.78 10.62 -4.83
N ALA A 141 -5.92 10.32 -3.54
CA ALA A 141 -5.51 11.24 -2.47
C ALA A 141 -3.99 11.52 -2.38
N GLU A 142 -3.15 10.71 -3.03
CA GLU A 142 -1.69 10.88 -3.05
C GLU A 142 -1.26 12.07 -3.92
N PHE A 143 -1.91 12.27 -5.07
CA PHE A 143 -1.49 13.29 -6.06
C PHE A 143 -2.50 14.41 -6.26
N LYS A 144 -3.78 14.21 -5.90
CA LYS A 144 -4.78 15.27 -5.95
C LYS A 144 -4.49 16.35 -4.89
N SER A 145 -5.05 17.54 -5.10
CA SER A 145 -4.89 18.68 -4.20
C SER A 145 -6.23 19.33 -3.85
N GLY A 146 -6.22 20.25 -2.86
CA GLY A 146 -7.41 21.03 -2.50
C GLY A 146 -8.59 20.18 -2.05
N GLN A 147 -9.76 20.42 -2.66
CA GLN A 147 -11.00 19.71 -2.33
C GLN A 147 -10.99 18.26 -2.83
N GLU A 148 -10.48 18.00 -4.03
CA GLU A 148 -10.41 16.65 -4.61
C GLU A 148 -9.63 15.68 -3.72
N ARG A 149 -8.53 16.15 -3.11
CA ARG A 149 -7.77 15.36 -2.13
C ARG A 149 -8.59 15.01 -0.89
N LYS A 150 -9.39 15.96 -0.39
CA LYS A 150 -10.23 15.75 0.80
C LYS A 150 -11.33 14.74 0.51
N ASP A 151 -11.99 14.88 -0.62
CA ASP A 151 -13.05 13.97 -1.06
C ASP A 151 -12.51 12.55 -1.24
N ALA A 152 -11.35 12.42 -1.91
CA ALA A 152 -10.67 11.13 -2.06
C ALA A 152 -10.32 10.50 -0.69
N ALA A 153 -9.76 11.26 0.24
CA ALA A 153 -9.45 10.76 1.58
C ALA A 153 -10.70 10.36 2.38
N GLU A 154 -11.81 11.09 2.27
CA GLU A 154 -13.08 10.75 2.91
C GLU A 154 -13.70 9.46 2.33
N HIS A 155 -13.63 9.30 1.01
CA HIS A 155 -14.07 8.08 0.34
C HIS A 155 -13.20 6.87 0.72
N THR A 156 -11.87 7.03 0.81
CA THR A 156 -10.98 5.98 1.34
C THR A 156 -11.37 5.57 2.76
N LEU A 157 -11.55 6.55 3.66
CA LEU A 157 -11.89 6.28 5.06
C LEU A 157 -13.24 5.55 5.17
N THR A 158 -14.23 5.95 4.39
CA THR A 158 -15.55 5.32 4.36
C THR A 158 -15.46 3.88 3.87
N ALA A 159 -14.75 3.63 2.76
CA ALA A 159 -14.60 2.30 2.20
C ALA A 159 -13.84 1.34 3.15
N TYR A 160 -12.72 1.78 3.74
CA TYR A 160 -11.97 0.96 4.67
C TYR A 160 -12.69 0.69 5.98
N LYS A 161 -13.45 1.65 6.51
CA LYS A 161 -14.28 1.41 7.70
C LYS A 161 -15.36 0.36 7.42
N ALA A 162 -16.08 0.49 6.31
CA ALA A 162 -17.08 -0.50 5.91
C ALA A 162 -16.46 -1.89 5.71
N ALA A 163 -15.28 -1.97 5.10
CA ALA A 163 -14.53 -3.22 4.98
C ALA A 163 -14.11 -3.79 6.35
N GLN A 164 -13.65 -2.93 7.26
CA GLN A 164 -13.16 -3.32 8.58
C GLN A 164 -14.27 -3.82 9.48
N ASP A 165 -15.45 -3.20 9.43
CA ASP A 165 -16.62 -3.64 10.19
C ASP A 165 -17.02 -5.07 9.79
N ILE A 166 -17.09 -5.36 8.48
CA ILE A 166 -17.39 -6.70 7.96
C ILE A 166 -16.27 -7.68 8.29
N ALA A 167 -15.01 -7.28 8.11
CA ALA A 167 -13.86 -8.14 8.38
C ALA A 167 -13.78 -8.55 9.86
N ASN A 168 -14.10 -7.63 10.78
CA ASN A 168 -14.11 -7.93 12.21
C ASN A 168 -15.24 -8.88 12.62
N SER A 169 -16.37 -8.87 11.91
CA SER A 169 -17.51 -9.76 12.20
C SER A 169 -17.45 -11.11 11.49
N GLU A 170 -16.89 -11.18 10.29
CA GLU A 170 -16.99 -12.35 9.42
C GLU A 170 -15.66 -13.08 9.19
N LEU A 171 -14.51 -12.44 9.42
CA LEU A 171 -13.19 -13.01 9.11
C LEU A 171 -12.34 -13.18 10.38
N ALA A 172 -11.63 -14.31 10.45
CA ALA A 172 -10.66 -14.56 11.53
C ALA A 172 -9.55 -13.50 11.52
N PRO A 173 -8.95 -13.13 12.67
CA PRO A 173 -7.83 -12.20 12.76
C PRO A 173 -6.63 -12.58 11.88
N THR A 174 -6.41 -13.87 11.68
CA THR A 174 -5.35 -14.41 10.81
C THR A 174 -5.69 -14.40 9.33
N HIS A 175 -6.92 -14.06 8.94
CA HIS A 175 -7.36 -14.14 7.55
C HIS A 175 -6.59 -13.15 6.66
N PRO A 176 -5.99 -13.59 5.53
CA PRO A 176 -5.13 -12.73 4.70
C PRO A 176 -5.81 -11.43 4.22
N ILE A 177 -7.09 -11.49 3.85
CA ILE A 177 -7.84 -10.30 3.41
C ILE A 177 -8.00 -9.28 4.56
N ARG A 178 -8.24 -9.75 5.79
CA ARG A 178 -8.38 -8.89 6.98
C ARG A 178 -7.05 -8.25 7.35
N LEU A 179 -5.96 -9.03 7.33
CA LEU A 179 -4.61 -8.53 7.58
C LEU A 179 -4.18 -7.51 6.51
N GLY A 180 -4.43 -7.81 5.24
CA GLY A 180 -4.13 -6.92 4.12
C GLY A 180 -4.94 -5.61 4.18
N LEU A 181 -6.18 -5.66 4.65
CA LEU A 181 -6.97 -4.45 4.92
C LEU A 181 -6.34 -3.62 6.05
N ALA A 182 -5.99 -4.24 7.18
CA ALA A 182 -5.37 -3.53 8.30
C ALA A 182 -4.04 -2.87 7.89
N LEU A 183 -3.23 -3.58 7.09
CA LEU A 183 -1.99 -3.05 6.51
C LEU A 183 -2.26 -1.77 5.70
N ASN A 184 -3.12 -1.84 4.69
CA ASN A 184 -3.38 -0.70 3.81
C ASN A 184 -4.09 0.46 4.53
N PHE A 185 -4.95 0.14 5.52
CA PHE A 185 -5.63 1.15 6.31
C PHE A 185 -4.66 1.85 7.28
N SER A 186 -3.69 1.13 7.86
CA SER A 186 -2.62 1.75 8.66
C SER A 186 -1.75 2.70 7.83
N VAL A 187 -1.37 2.30 6.61
CA VAL A 187 -0.63 3.17 5.66
C VAL A 187 -1.44 4.42 5.34
N PHE A 188 -2.75 4.30 5.11
CA PHE A 188 -3.62 5.46 4.90
C PHE A 188 -3.63 6.44 6.07
N TYR A 189 -3.72 5.93 7.31
CA TYR A 189 -3.64 6.78 8.49
C TYR A 189 -2.28 7.50 8.57
N TYR A 190 -1.19 6.82 8.21
CA TYR A 190 0.16 7.38 8.25
C TYR A 190 0.36 8.43 7.14
N GLU A 191 0.24 8.02 5.87
CA GLU A 191 0.65 8.81 4.71
C GLU A 191 -0.36 9.86 4.28
N ILE A 192 -1.67 9.59 4.40
CA ILE A 192 -2.71 10.50 3.88
C ILE A 192 -3.29 11.39 4.97
N LEU A 193 -3.65 10.79 6.11
CA LEU A 193 -4.25 11.51 7.23
C LEU A 193 -3.23 12.09 8.23
N ASN A 194 -1.93 11.83 8.03
CA ASN A 194 -0.86 12.30 8.90
C ASN A 194 -1.16 12.03 10.38
N SER A 195 -1.64 10.82 10.67
CA SER A 195 -2.10 10.35 11.99
C SER A 195 -1.28 9.12 12.42
N PRO A 196 0.04 9.27 12.66
CA PRO A 196 0.95 8.15 12.89
C PRO A 196 0.57 7.31 14.11
N ASP A 197 0.06 7.91 15.19
CA ASP A 197 -0.41 7.17 16.36
C ASP A 197 -1.54 6.19 16.02
N ARG A 198 -2.49 6.62 15.17
CA ARG A 198 -3.60 5.75 14.73
C ARG A 198 -3.10 4.64 13.81
N ALA A 199 -2.16 4.95 12.92
CA ALA A 199 -1.54 3.96 12.05
C ALA A 199 -0.84 2.86 12.86
N CYS A 200 0.03 3.24 13.79
CA CYS A 200 0.77 2.33 14.64
C CYS A 200 -0.17 1.49 15.54
N ASN A 201 -1.18 2.12 16.15
CA ASN A 201 -2.15 1.40 16.97
C ASN A 201 -2.93 0.36 16.17
N LEU A 202 -3.39 0.70 14.96
CA LEU A 202 -4.12 -0.22 14.10
C LEU A 202 -3.24 -1.39 13.63
N ALA A 203 -2.02 -1.10 13.15
CA ALA A 203 -1.10 -2.12 12.68
C ALA A 203 -0.67 -3.06 13.82
N LYS A 204 -0.40 -2.52 15.01
CA LYS A 204 -0.05 -3.30 16.20
C LYS A 204 -1.22 -4.17 16.66
N GLN A 205 -2.43 -3.62 16.72
CA GLN A 205 -3.62 -4.38 17.09
C GLN A 205 -3.82 -5.58 16.15
N ALA A 206 -3.76 -5.37 14.83
CA ALA A 206 -3.92 -6.45 13.86
C ALA A 206 -2.83 -7.53 14.00
N PHE A 207 -1.58 -7.12 14.25
CA PHE A 207 -0.47 -8.04 14.48
C PHE A 207 -0.65 -8.87 15.78
N ASP A 208 -1.01 -8.20 16.88
CA ASP A 208 -1.22 -8.82 18.19
C ASP A 208 -2.45 -9.75 18.22
N GLU A 209 -3.51 -9.43 17.48
CA GLU A 209 -4.67 -10.32 17.31
C GLU A 209 -4.31 -11.55 16.45
N ALA A 210 -3.57 -11.37 15.35
CA ALA A 210 -3.18 -12.47 14.48
C ALA A 210 -2.19 -13.44 15.15
N ILE A 211 -1.21 -12.93 15.91
CA ILE A 211 -0.24 -13.78 16.61
C ILE A 211 -0.91 -14.69 17.65
N ALA A 212 -2.00 -14.23 18.28
CA ALA A 212 -2.73 -15.00 19.30
C ALA A 212 -3.43 -16.24 18.73
N GLU A 213 -3.75 -16.24 17.44
CA GLU A 213 -4.46 -17.33 16.76
C GLU A 213 -3.59 -18.04 15.69
N LEU A 214 -2.33 -17.62 15.52
CA LEU A 214 -1.46 -18.10 14.44
C LEU A 214 -1.20 -19.61 14.50
N ASP A 215 -1.08 -20.17 15.70
CA ASP A 215 -0.82 -21.60 15.93
C ASP A 215 -1.99 -22.51 15.49
N THR A 216 -3.14 -21.93 15.14
CA THR A 216 -4.33 -22.68 14.70
C THR A 216 -4.39 -22.91 13.18
N LEU A 217 -3.49 -22.28 12.41
CA LEU A 217 -3.50 -22.32 10.95
C LEU A 217 -2.88 -23.60 10.37
N GLY A 218 -3.39 -24.03 9.21
CA GLY A 218 -2.72 -25.01 8.35
C GLY A 218 -1.53 -24.39 7.60
N GLU A 219 -0.66 -25.24 7.02
CA GLU A 219 0.61 -24.82 6.42
C GLU A 219 0.46 -23.76 5.31
N GLU A 220 -0.54 -23.91 4.43
CA GLU A 220 -0.78 -22.99 3.31
C GLU A 220 -1.22 -21.60 3.82
N SER A 221 -2.27 -21.54 4.65
CA SER A 221 -2.74 -20.28 5.23
C SER A 221 -1.70 -19.62 6.15
N TYR A 222 -0.84 -20.41 6.80
CA TYR A 222 0.23 -19.89 7.64
C TYR A 222 1.23 -19.05 6.84
N LYS A 223 1.63 -19.50 5.65
CA LYS A 223 2.58 -18.77 4.78
C LYS A 223 2.01 -17.41 4.37
N ASP A 224 0.75 -17.38 3.95
CA ASP A 224 0.09 -16.15 3.49
C ASP A 224 -0.09 -15.14 4.63
N SER A 225 -0.58 -15.60 5.79
CA SER A 225 -0.78 -14.73 6.94
C SER A 225 0.53 -14.18 7.50
N THR A 226 1.57 -15.01 7.62
CA THR A 226 2.87 -14.58 8.16
C THR A 226 3.59 -13.58 7.27
N LEU A 227 3.43 -13.70 5.95
CA LEU A 227 3.96 -12.73 4.99
C LEU A 227 3.38 -11.33 5.22
N ILE A 228 2.07 -11.22 5.46
CA ILE A 228 1.41 -9.92 5.71
C ILE A 228 1.76 -9.38 7.09
N MET A 229 1.81 -10.26 8.11
CA MET A 229 2.25 -9.89 9.45
C MET A 229 3.68 -9.34 9.45
N GLN A 230 4.57 -9.88 8.63
CA GLN A 230 5.92 -9.35 8.47
C GLN A 230 5.89 -7.92 7.90
N LEU A 231 5.07 -7.64 6.88
CA LEU A 231 4.91 -6.29 6.34
C LEU A 231 4.34 -5.30 7.38
N LEU A 232 3.37 -5.72 8.19
CA LEU A 232 2.87 -4.91 9.32
C LEU A 232 4.00 -4.58 10.32
N ARG A 233 4.84 -5.57 10.63
CA ARG A 233 5.99 -5.40 11.53
C ARG A 233 7.05 -4.48 10.93
N ASP A 234 7.33 -4.59 9.64
CA ASP A 234 8.29 -3.73 8.95
C ASP A 234 7.82 -2.27 8.99
N ASN A 235 6.53 -2.02 8.71
CA ASN A 235 5.93 -0.69 8.81
C ASN A 235 5.99 -0.13 10.24
N LEU A 236 5.62 -0.92 11.25
CA LEU A 236 5.74 -0.52 12.66
C LEU A 236 7.18 -0.16 13.03
N THR A 237 8.15 -0.96 12.56
CA THR A 237 9.57 -0.70 12.82
C THR A 237 10.00 0.63 12.21
N LEU A 238 9.63 0.88 10.96
CA LEU A 238 9.97 2.13 10.30
C LEU A 238 9.32 3.33 11.00
N TRP A 239 8.01 3.30 11.24
CA TRP A 239 7.28 4.43 11.81
C TRP A 239 7.66 4.75 13.25
N THR A 240 8.04 3.74 14.04
CA THR A 240 8.56 3.97 15.40
C THR A 240 9.97 4.52 15.39
N SER A 241 10.81 4.12 14.41
CA SER A 241 12.13 4.73 14.22
C SER A 241 12.04 6.20 13.77
N ASP A 242 11.12 6.52 12.85
CA ASP A 242 10.85 7.91 12.41
C ASP A 242 10.42 8.79 13.58
N MET A 243 9.56 8.26 14.47
CA MET A 243 9.11 8.97 15.67
C MET A 243 10.25 9.21 16.65
N GLN A 244 11.17 8.26 16.83
CA GLN A 244 12.34 8.42 17.69
C GLN A 244 13.33 9.45 17.12
N ILE A 245 13.52 9.49 15.81
CA ILE A 245 14.34 10.52 15.13
C ILE A 245 13.71 11.90 15.35
N TRP A 246 12.40 12.04 15.14
CA TRP A 246 11.67 13.28 15.37
C TRP A 246 11.77 13.76 16.82
N ILE A 247 11.60 12.86 17.79
CA ILE A 247 11.77 13.17 19.21
C ILE A 247 13.20 13.62 19.48
N SER A 248 14.22 12.92 18.97
CA SER A 248 15.62 13.34 19.13
C SER A 248 15.85 14.74 18.57
N SER A 249 15.39 15.02 17.35
CA SER A 249 15.53 16.34 16.71
C SER A 249 14.77 17.44 17.45
N LEU A 250 13.59 17.15 18.01
CA LEU A 250 12.84 18.10 18.85
C LEU A 250 13.54 18.35 20.19
N PHE A 251 14.12 17.32 20.80
CA PHE A 251 14.95 17.48 21.99
C PHE A 251 16.19 18.32 21.68
N ASP A 252 16.87 18.07 20.57
CA ASP A 252 18.03 18.85 20.12
C ASP A 252 17.65 20.32 19.86
N ALA A 253 16.53 20.57 19.18
CA ALA A 253 16.03 21.92 18.91
C ALA A 253 15.60 22.66 20.19
N PHE A 254 14.94 21.96 21.12
CA PHE A 254 14.53 22.52 22.41
C PHE A 254 15.73 22.87 23.30
N PHE A 255 16.78 22.05 23.25
CA PHE A 255 18.00 22.23 24.02
C PHE A 255 18.90 23.35 23.45
N TRP A 256 19.00 23.45 22.12
CA TRP A 256 19.68 24.57 21.44
C TRP A 256 18.97 25.92 21.65
N SER A 257 17.65 25.91 21.85
CA SER A 257 16.89 27.12 22.19
C SER A 257 16.99 27.54 23.66
N ASN A 258 17.48 26.68 24.57
CA ASN A 258 17.58 26.95 26.00
C ASN A 258 18.99 26.65 26.52
N SER A 259 19.93 27.55 26.22
CA SER A 259 21.36 27.44 26.51
C SER A 259 21.78 27.61 27.99
N ASP A 260 20.86 27.51 28.97
CA ASP A 260 21.11 27.92 30.36
C ASP A 260 21.04 26.81 31.44
N PHE A 261 21.00 25.51 31.08
CA PHE A 261 21.01 24.42 32.08
C PHE A 261 22.26 23.52 31.97
N GLY A 262 23.28 23.87 32.76
CA GLY A 262 24.60 23.22 32.80
C GLY A 262 24.68 21.80 33.38
N ASP A 263 23.57 21.15 33.75
CA ASP A 263 23.57 19.81 34.37
C ASP A 263 22.98 18.68 33.49
N CYS A 264 22.49 18.98 32.29
CA CYS A 264 21.83 17.99 31.42
C CYS A 264 22.77 17.22 30.46
N GLN A 265 24.07 17.54 30.45
CA GLN A 265 25.03 16.93 29.52
C GLN A 265 25.24 15.43 29.77
N LEU A 266 25.14 14.97 31.04
CA LEU A 266 25.24 13.56 31.40
C LEU A 266 23.97 12.77 31.04
N PHE A 267 22.80 13.41 31.14
CA PHE A 267 21.50 12.81 30.79
C PHE A 267 21.36 12.69 29.26
N TYR A 268 21.83 13.70 28.52
CA TYR A 268 21.94 13.68 27.05
C TYR A 268 22.82 12.53 26.57
N ILE A 269 24.02 12.36 27.14
CA ILE A 269 24.92 11.25 26.78
C ILE A 269 24.27 9.90 27.07
N LEU A 270 23.60 9.72 28.22
CA LEU A 270 22.94 8.46 28.59
C LEU A 270 21.75 8.10 27.69
N ILE A 271 20.92 9.06 27.32
CA ILE A 271 19.79 8.83 26.40
C ILE A 271 20.31 8.58 24.98
N HIS A 272 21.23 9.41 24.48
CA HIS A 272 21.75 9.29 23.12
C HIS A 272 22.56 8.00 22.92
N SER A 273 23.34 7.57 23.93
CA SER A 273 24.05 6.28 23.88
C SER A 273 23.12 5.07 23.98
N SER A 274 22.00 5.17 24.72
CA SER A 274 20.98 4.10 24.77
C SER A 274 20.22 3.96 23.45
N ILE A 275 19.95 5.08 22.77
CA ILE A 275 19.32 5.13 21.44
C ILE A 275 20.29 4.58 20.37
N LEU A 276 21.56 4.98 20.39
CA LEU A 276 22.57 4.48 19.44
C LEU A 276 22.83 2.97 19.60
N LEU A 277 22.84 2.44 20.83
CA LEU A 277 22.98 1.00 21.08
C LEU A 277 21.80 0.19 20.52
N SER A 278 20.58 0.72 20.65
CA SER A 278 19.38 0.09 20.12
C SER A 278 19.32 0.15 18.59
N CYS A 279 19.71 1.27 17.97
CA CYS A 279 19.86 1.39 16.52
C CYS A 279 20.92 0.43 15.94
N GLY A 280 22.05 0.24 16.63
CA GLY A 280 23.11 -0.68 16.19
C GLY A 280 22.67 -2.15 16.18
N LEU A 281 21.86 -2.57 17.16
CA LEU A 281 21.25 -3.90 17.21
C LEU A 281 20.21 -4.11 16.10
N ILE A 282 19.44 -3.08 15.76
CA ILE A 282 18.44 -3.11 14.67
C ILE A 282 19.13 -3.24 13.30
N LEU A 283 20.21 -2.49 13.05
CA LEU A 283 20.96 -2.58 11.80
C LEU A 283 21.62 -3.96 11.63
N ILE A 284 22.15 -4.54 12.71
CA ILE A 284 22.71 -5.90 12.69
C ILE A 284 21.61 -6.95 12.42
N MET A 285 20.42 -6.79 12.99
CA MET A 285 19.27 -7.65 12.70
C MET A 285 18.80 -7.52 11.25
N MET A 286 18.75 -6.31 10.68
CA MET A 286 18.40 -6.07 9.28
C MET A 286 19.42 -6.66 8.30
N ILE A 287 20.72 -6.61 8.62
CA ILE A 287 21.78 -7.24 7.81
C ILE A 287 21.69 -8.76 7.87
N LEU A 288 21.35 -9.33 9.03
CA LEU A 288 21.16 -10.78 9.19
C LEU A 288 19.87 -11.29 8.51
N SER A 289 18.82 -10.48 8.43
CA SER A 289 17.58 -10.81 7.72
C SER A 289 17.70 -10.73 6.19
N ASN A 290 18.55 -9.86 5.64
CA ASN A 290 18.72 -9.70 4.19
C ASN A 290 19.54 -10.82 3.49
N VAL A 291 20.09 -11.78 4.24
CA VAL A 291 20.90 -12.89 3.67
C VAL A 291 20.06 -14.14 3.34
N PHE A 292 18.80 -14.20 3.79
CA PHE A 292 17.88 -15.30 3.48
C PHE A 292 16.59 -14.73 2.91
N PHE A 293 16.32 -15.01 1.64
CA PHE A 293 15.02 -15.17 0.98
C PHE A 293 15.03 -14.59 -0.44
N ASN A 294 15.46 -15.45 -1.36
CA ASN A 294 15.11 -15.39 -2.77
C ASN A 294 13.90 -16.32 -2.97
N GLN A 295 12.93 -15.84 -3.74
CA GLN A 295 11.90 -16.57 -4.51
C GLN A 295 10.53 -16.98 -3.91
N ASP A 296 9.52 -16.41 -4.60
CA ASP A 296 8.30 -16.99 -5.21
C ASP A 296 6.91 -16.87 -4.51
N ASP A 297 6.05 -16.10 -5.21
CA ASP A 297 4.66 -16.38 -5.62
C ASP A 297 3.43 -16.11 -4.75
N VAL A 298 3.54 -15.46 -3.59
CA VAL A 298 2.37 -14.81 -2.93
C VAL A 298 2.62 -13.36 -2.49
N ALA A 299 3.88 -12.92 -2.61
CA ALA A 299 4.34 -11.63 -2.08
C ALA A 299 4.03 -10.43 -2.97
N ASP A 300 3.68 -10.64 -4.22
CA ASP A 300 3.52 -9.57 -5.19
C ASP A 300 2.15 -8.88 -5.11
N ASP A 301 1.19 -9.44 -4.37
CA ASP A 301 -0.10 -8.79 -4.09
C ASP A 301 -0.05 -7.77 -2.95
N ILE A 302 1.02 -7.71 -2.15
CA ILE A 302 1.02 -6.94 -0.89
C ILE A 302 2.25 -6.00 -0.72
N LYS A 303 3.30 -6.14 -1.54
CA LYS A 303 4.57 -5.37 -1.41
C LYS A 303 4.56 -3.86 -1.69
N GLU A 304 3.45 -3.23 -2.09
CA GLU A 304 3.44 -1.78 -2.42
C GLU A 304 3.07 -0.87 -1.22
N ALA A 305 3.06 -1.44 -0.01
CA ALA A 305 2.82 -0.75 1.26
C ALA A 305 4.11 -0.41 2.04
N ALA A 306 5.29 -0.69 1.49
CA ALA A 306 6.58 -0.38 2.11
C ALA A 306 6.95 1.10 1.87
N PRO A 307 7.28 1.89 2.91
CA PRO A 307 7.61 3.29 2.74
C PRO A 307 8.99 3.44 2.08
N ALA A 308 9.10 4.39 1.15
CA ALA A 308 10.39 4.87 0.71
C ALA A 308 11.03 5.62 1.88
N ALA A 309 11.89 4.94 2.64
CA ALA A 309 12.86 5.61 3.49
C ALA A 309 13.62 6.61 2.59
N ALA A 310 13.53 7.89 2.95
CA ALA A 310 14.38 8.92 2.39
C ALA A 310 15.83 8.47 2.62
N LYS A 311 16.54 8.13 1.54
CA LYS A 311 17.99 7.94 1.61
C LYS A 311 18.60 9.26 2.12
N PRO A 312 19.49 9.21 3.12
CA PRO A 312 20.19 10.41 3.55
C PRO A 312 20.97 10.99 2.36
N ALA A 313 20.83 12.31 2.20
CA ALA A 313 21.78 13.10 1.44
C ALA A 313 23.12 13.04 2.17
N ASP A 314 24.12 12.40 1.56
CA ASP A 314 25.46 12.96 1.39
C ASP A 314 26.42 11.91 0.80
N GLU A 315 27.02 12.27 -0.33
CA GLU A 315 28.47 12.21 -0.54
C GLU A 315 28.80 13.05 -1.78
N GLN A 316 28.96 14.36 -1.57
CA GLN A 316 29.90 15.15 -2.37
C GLN A 316 31.31 14.80 -1.91
N GLN A 317 32.15 14.26 -2.79
CA GLN A 317 33.55 14.67 -2.99
C GLN A 317 34.28 13.75 -4.00
N SER A 318 34.35 14.19 -5.26
CA SER A 318 35.58 14.48 -6.02
C SER A 318 35.28 14.67 -7.50
#